data_AF-A0A174FIS0-F1
#
_entry.id   AF-A0A174FIS0-F1
#
_cell.length_a   1.000
_cell.length_b   1.000
_cell.length_c   1.000
_cell.angle_alpha   90.00
_cell.angle_beta   90.00
_cell.angle_gamma   90.00
#
_symmetry.space_group_name_H-M   'P 1'
#
loop_
_entity.id
_entity.type
_entity.pdbx_description
1 polymer ?
#
loop_
_entity_poly.entity_id
_entity_poly.type
_entity_poly.pdbx_seq_one_letter_code
_entity_poly.pdbx_strand_id
1 'polypeptide(L)'
;MDAKTFYEQIAPKLDPGGFKLYFTAKRMTGFDLYGQFPYEDARGMFEMMNGHQLMRYLLADQFHAVRWEIVPGTCYERAVLLPLDRTTPAYRAFEQKLYTAVLHDYHLNPQKQHDRKEHSTR
;
A
#
# COMPACT_ATOMS: atom_id res chain seq x y z
N MET A 1 5.74 3.42 20.05
CA MET A 1 5.99 3.01 18.66
C MET A 1 4.69 3.13 17.90
N ASP A 2 4.67 3.81 16.75
CA ASP A 2 3.46 3.91 15.93
C ASP A 2 3.23 2.63 15.10
N ALA A 3 2.02 2.44 14.58
CA ALA A 3 1.65 1.23 13.83
C ALA A 3 2.50 1.05 12.56
N LYS A 4 2.90 2.16 11.95
CA LYS A 4 3.76 2.18 10.75
C LYS A 4 5.16 1.66 11.05
N THR A 5 5.87 2.25 12.00
CA THR A 5 7.23 1.84 12.38
C THR A 5 7.23 0.39 12.85
N PHE A 6 6.18 -0.02 13.57
CA PHE A 6 6.06 -1.42 13.97
C PHE A 6 5.91 -2.37 12.78
N TYR A 7 5.02 -2.05 11.84
CA TYR A 7 4.85 -2.82 10.60
C TYR A 7 6.15 -2.86 9.80
N GLU A 8 6.85 -1.74 9.62
CA GLU A 8 8.11 -1.67 8.85
C GLU A 8 9.21 -2.57 9.43
N GLN A 9 9.24 -2.76 10.76
CA GLN A 9 10.21 -3.68 11.40
C GLN A 9 9.91 -5.16 11.17
N ILE A 10 8.63 -5.53 11.07
CA ILE A 10 8.21 -6.93 10.88
C ILE A 10 7.99 -7.28 9.41
N ALA A 11 7.74 -6.28 8.55
CA ALA A 11 7.40 -6.44 7.14
C ALA A 11 8.42 -7.28 6.36
N PRO A 12 9.75 -7.14 6.54
CA PRO A 12 10.70 -7.99 5.81
C PRO A 12 10.54 -9.49 6.03
N LYS A 13 9.99 -9.89 7.20
CA LYS A 13 9.74 -11.31 7.52
C LYS A 13 8.31 -11.74 7.21
N LEU A 14 7.36 -10.83 7.39
CA LEU A 14 5.93 -11.13 7.38
C LEU A 14 5.29 -10.89 6.01
N ASP A 15 5.74 -9.84 5.31
CA ASP A 15 5.21 -9.39 4.03
C ASP A 15 6.33 -8.79 3.16
N PRO A 16 7.34 -9.58 2.77
CA PRO A 16 8.51 -9.08 2.04
C PRO A 16 8.15 -8.43 0.71
N GLY A 17 7.05 -8.87 0.08
CA GLY A 17 6.53 -8.30 -1.15
C GLY A 17 5.59 -7.12 -0.96
N GLY A 18 5.11 -6.85 0.26
CA GLY A 18 4.08 -5.83 0.53
C GLY A 18 2.68 -6.22 0.03
N PHE A 19 2.46 -7.49 -0.27
CA PHE A 19 1.19 -7.98 -0.83
C PHE A 19 0.07 -7.92 0.19
N LYS A 20 0.33 -8.23 1.44
CA LYS A 20 -0.69 -8.15 2.48
C LYS A 20 -1.11 -6.71 2.73
N LEU A 21 -0.15 -5.80 2.79
CA LEU A 21 -0.41 -4.37 2.86
C LEU A 21 -1.28 -3.91 1.68
N TYR A 22 -0.94 -4.31 0.46
CA TYR A 22 -1.72 -4.00 -0.74
C TYR A 22 -3.14 -4.57 -0.68
N PHE A 23 -3.32 -5.85 -0.36
CA PHE A 23 -4.66 -6.46 -0.32
C PHE A 23 -5.54 -5.87 0.77
N THR A 24 -4.98 -5.52 1.94
CA THR A 24 -5.73 -4.84 2.98
C THR A 24 -6.16 -3.45 2.51
N ALA A 25 -5.27 -2.68 1.85
CA ALA A 25 -5.65 -1.40 1.24
C ALA A 25 -6.73 -1.56 0.16
N LYS A 26 -6.59 -2.55 -0.74
CA LYS A 26 -7.57 -2.86 -1.79
C LYS A 26 -8.95 -3.15 -1.21
N ARG A 27 -9.01 -3.95 -0.14
CA ARG A 27 -10.26 -4.26 0.57
C ARG A 27 -10.89 -3.02 1.22
N MET A 28 -10.06 -2.11 1.74
CA MET A 28 -10.53 -0.88 2.39
C MET A 28 -11.05 0.16 1.39
N THR A 29 -10.44 0.27 0.21
CA THR A 29 -10.80 1.28 -0.79
C THR A 29 -11.78 0.77 -1.84
N GLY A 30 -11.92 -0.55 -2.01
CA GLY A 30 -12.67 -1.13 -3.12
C GLY A 30 -11.97 -0.98 -4.47
N PHE A 31 -10.67 -0.69 -4.47
CA PHE A 31 -9.89 -0.36 -5.66
C PHE A 31 -9.87 -1.50 -6.68
N ASP A 32 -10.25 -1.21 -7.92
CA ASP A 32 -10.13 -2.11 -9.06
C ASP A 32 -8.94 -1.73 -9.93
N LEU A 33 -7.81 -2.41 -9.73
CA LEU A 33 -6.56 -2.15 -10.44
C LEU A 33 -6.71 -2.33 -11.96
N TYR A 34 -7.40 -3.37 -12.40
CA TYR A 34 -7.45 -3.75 -13.81
C TYR A 34 -8.40 -2.84 -14.59
N GLY A 35 -9.55 -2.51 -14.00
CA GLY A 35 -10.49 -1.55 -14.58
C GLY A 35 -9.93 -0.13 -14.64
N GLN A 36 -9.17 0.28 -13.62
CA GLN A 36 -8.64 1.64 -13.54
C GLN A 36 -7.40 1.87 -14.42
N PHE A 37 -6.62 0.82 -14.71
CA PHE A 37 -5.38 0.91 -15.48
C PHE A 37 -5.36 -0.09 -16.65
N PRO A 38 -6.28 0.06 -17.63
CA PRO A 38 -6.48 -0.92 -18.69
C PRO A 38 -5.28 -1.01 -19.65
N TYR A 39 -4.56 0.09 -19.88
CA TYR A 39 -3.38 0.08 -20.74
C TYR A 39 -2.23 -0.70 -20.10
N GLU A 40 -1.96 -0.47 -18.83
CA GLU A 40 -0.93 -1.19 -18.07
C GLU A 40 -1.26 -2.67 -17.95
N ASP A 41 -2.53 -3.00 -17.74
CA ASP A 41 -3.02 -4.39 -17.69
C ASP A 41 -2.83 -5.09 -19.04
N ALA A 42 -3.26 -4.47 -20.14
CA ALA A 42 -3.08 -5.02 -21.48
C ALA A 42 -1.61 -5.24 -21.87
N ARG A 43 -0.68 -4.57 -21.17
CA ARG A 43 0.77 -4.74 -21.33
C ARG A 43 1.36 -5.82 -20.41
N GLY A 44 0.55 -6.47 -19.58
CA GLY A 44 0.98 -7.48 -18.60
C GLY A 44 1.83 -6.88 -17.47
N MET A 45 1.76 -5.58 -17.24
CA MET A 45 2.67 -4.89 -16.31
C MET A 45 2.48 -5.36 -14.86
N PHE A 46 1.25 -5.71 -14.47
CA PHE A 46 0.92 -6.06 -13.10
C PHE A 46 1.35 -7.47 -12.69
N GLU A 47 1.53 -8.40 -13.63
CA GLU A 47 1.88 -9.80 -13.36
C GLU A 47 3.24 -9.94 -12.66
N MET A 48 4.16 -9.02 -12.95
CA MET A 48 5.53 -9.03 -12.43
C MET A 48 5.72 -8.07 -11.24
N MET A 49 4.68 -7.36 -10.82
CA MET A 49 4.78 -6.37 -9.74
C MET A 49 4.64 -7.00 -8.36
N ASN A 50 5.47 -6.55 -7.42
CA ASN A 50 5.26 -6.85 -6.01
C ASN A 50 4.17 -5.96 -5.40
N GLY A 51 3.67 -6.33 -4.23
CA GLY A 51 2.63 -5.57 -3.52
C GLY A 51 3.00 -4.11 -3.24
N HIS A 52 4.28 -3.77 -3.02
CA HIS A 52 4.70 -2.37 -2.88
C HIS A 52 4.54 -1.59 -4.19
N GLN A 53 4.82 -2.21 -5.34
CA GLN A 53 4.59 -1.59 -6.65
C GLN A 53 3.09 -1.42 -6.92
N LEU A 54 2.28 -2.45 -6.65
CA LEU A 54 0.82 -2.38 -6.77
C LEU A 54 0.20 -1.32 -5.84
N MET A 55 0.76 -1.16 -4.64
CA MET A 55 0.35 -0.13 -3.69
C MET A 55 0.52 1.28 -4.26
N ARG A 56 1.53 1.53 -5.09
CA ARG A 56 1.73 2.85 -5.71
C ARG A 56 0.58 3.22 -6.63
N TYR A 57 0.05 2.26 -7.38
CA TYR A 57 -1.12 2.48 -8.25
C TYR A 57 -2.37 2.77 -7.43
N LEU A 58 -2.61 1.97 -6.38
CA LEU A 58 -3.75 2.18 -5.48
C LEU A 58 -3.69 3.57 -4.82
N LEU A 59 -2.54 3.96 -4.29
CA LEU A 59 -2.40 5.27 -3.65
C LEU A 59 -2.53 6.41 -4.67
N ALA A 60 -1.97 6.24 -5.86
CA ALA A 60 -2.08 7.25 -6.91
C ALA A 60 -3.54 7.45 -7.32
N ASP A 61 -4.32 6.38 -7.46
CA ASP A 61 -5.75 6.46 -7.73
C ASP A 61 -6.51 7.13 -6.57
N GLN A 62 -6.32 6.63 -5.34
CA GLN A 62 -7.02 7.10 -4.14
C GLN A 62 -6.82 8.60 -3.87
N PHE A 63 -5.65 9.13 -4.19
CA PHE A 63 -5.30 10.53 -3.96
C PHE A 63 -5.22 11.36 -5.24
N HIS A 64 -5.77 10.85 -6.36
CA HIS A 64 -5.83 11.55 -7.65
C HIS A 64 -4.45 12.03 -8.14
N ALA A 65 -3.40 11.27 -7.85
CA ALA A 65 -2.02 11.50 -8.27
C ALA A 65 -1.66 10.69 -9.52
N VAL A 66 -2.58 10.58 -10.47
CA VAL A 66 -2.37 9.97 -11.77
C VAL A 66 -2.50 11.04 -12.84
N ARG A 67 -1.51 11.14 -13.71
CA ARG A 67 -1.61 11.89 -14.97
C ARG A 67 -1.72 10.91 -16.12
N TRP A 68 -2.62 11.16 -17.05
CA TRP A 68 -2.79 10.36 -18.25
C TRP A 68 -2.01 10.98 -19.42
N GLU A 69 -1.24 10.16 -20.12
CA GLU A 69 -0.50 10.56 -21.32
C GLU A 69 -0.95 9.73 -22.52
N ILE A 70 -1.26 10.41 -23.63
CA ILE A 70 -1.57 9.74 -24.89
C ILE A 70 -0.31 9.04 -25.40
N VAL A 71 -0.44 7.75 -25.70
CA VAL A 71 0.64 6.95 -26.30
C VAL A 71 0.75 7.32 -27.78
N PRO A 72 1.90 7.85 -28.25
CA PRO A 72 2.07 8.31 -29.62
C PRO A 72 1.69 7.25 -30.66
N GLY A 73 0.89 7.64 -31.65
CA GLY A 73 0.44 6.75 -32.72
C GLY A 73 -0.69 5.80 -32.33
N THR A 74 -1.31 5.99 -31.16
CA THR A 74 -2.47 5.21 -30.71
C THR A 74 -3.54 6.10 -30.08
N CYS A 75 -4.72 5.54 -29.81
CA CYS A 75 -5.76 6.18 -29.02
C CYS A 75 -5.73 5.79 -27.54
N TYR A 76 -4.66 5.13 -27.07
CA TYR A 76 -4.54 4.71 -25.68
C TYR A 76 -3.90 5.77 -24.80
N GLU A 77 -4.30 5.79 -23.54
CA GLU A 77 -3.69 6.59 -22.49
C GLU A 77 -2.91 5.69 -21.54
N ARG A 78 -1.72 6.15 -21.13
CA ARG A 78 -0.86 5.52 -20.14
C ARG A 78 -0.89 6.33 -18.86
N ALA A 79 -0.92 5.65 -17.73
CA ALA A 79 -0.79 6.26 -16.41
C ALA A 79 0.66 6.67 -16.12
N VAL A 80 0.80 7.91 -15.66
CA VAL A 80 2.02 8.46 -15.06
C VAL A 80 1.72 8.77 -13.61
N LEU A 81 2.28 7.96 -12.70
CA LEU A 81 2.09 8.12 -11.26
C LEU A 81 2.89 9.33 -10.76
N LEU A 82 2.18 10.33 -10.24
CA LEU A 82 2.76 11.54 -9.70
C LEU A 82 3.24 11.33 -8.24
N PRO A 83 4.18 12.15 -7.74
CA PRO A 83 4.55 12.15 -6.34
C PRO A 83 3.34 12.48 -5.44
N LEU A 84 3.15 11.67 -4.40
CA LEU A 84 2.09 11.86 -3.41
C LEU A 84 2.57 12.77 -2.28
N ASP A 85 1.75 13.76 -1.93
CA ASP A 85 1.98 14.55 -0.71
C ASP A 85 1.52 13.76 0.52
N ARG A 86 2.50 13.10 1.15
CA ARG A 86 2.33 12.31 2.39
C ARG A 86 2.12 13.18 3.63
N THR A 87 2.23 14.50 3.52
CA THR A 87 2.01 15.41 4.64
C THR A 87 0.55 15.77 4.83
N THR A 88 -0.29 15.53 3.83
CA THR A 88 -1.72 15.84 3.90
C THR A 88 -2.42 15.08 5.04
N PRO A 89 -3.36 15.72 5.76
CA PRO A 89 -4.12 15.04 6.82
C PRO A 89 -4.89 13.82 6.31
N ALA A 90 -5.41 13.87 5.08
CA ALA A 90 -6.12 12.77 4.44
C ALA A 90 -5.20 11.55 4.24
N TYR A 91 -3.98 11.76 3.74
CA TYR A 91 -3.00 10.69 3.58
C TYR A 91 -2.61 10.09 4.93
N ARG A 92 -2.32 10.92 5.93
CA ARG A 92 -1.93 10.43 7.27
C ARG A 92 -3.05 9.62 7.93
N ALA A 93 -4.30 10.07 7.82
CA ALA A 93 -5.45 9.35 8.37
C ALA A 93 -5.66 7.99 7.67
N PHE A 94 -5.51 7.95 6.34
CA PHE A 94 -5.55 6.70 5.58
C PHE A 94 -4.41 5.76 5.98
N GLU A 95 -3.19 6.26 6.03
CA GLU A 95 -1.98 5.51 6.38
C GLU A 95 -2.12 4.87 7.78
N GLN A 96 -2.60 5.65 8.76
CA GLN A 96 -2.82 5.14 10.12
C GLN A 96 -3.89 4.06 10.17
N LYS A 97 -5.01 4.23 9.46
CA LYS A 97 -6.07 3.21 9.37
C LYS A 97 -5.55 1.93 8.71
N LEU A 98 -4.78 2.06 7.63
CA LEU A 98 -4.21 0.95 6.88
C LEU A 98 -3.27 0.10 7.75
N TYR A 99 -2.27 0.72 8.38
CA TYR A 99 -1.33 -0.04 9.22
C TYR A 99 -2.02 -0.68 10.42
N THR A 100 -2.99 0.01 11.02
CA THR A 100 -3.78 -0.57 12.12
C THR A 100 -4.56 -1.80 11.64
N ALA A 101 -5.20 -1.74 10.46
CA ALA A 101 -5.95 -2.85 9.90
C ALA A 101 -5.05 -4.05 9.56
N VAL A 102 -3.87 -3.81 8.97
CA VAL A 102 -2.92 -4.87 8.64
C VAL A 102 -2.40 -5.56 9.90
N LEU A 103 -2.03 -4.80 10.93
CA LEU A 103 -1.59 -5.37 12.20
C LEU A 103 -2.69 -6.19 12.87
N HIS A 104 -3.94 -5.72 12.79
CA HIS A 104 -5.10 -6.47 13.27
C HIS A 104 -5.31 -7.78 12.50
N ASP A 105 -5.19 -7.78 11.17
CA ASP A 105 -5.26 -9.00 10.35
C ASP A 105 -4.21 -10.05 10.78
N TYR A 106 -3.04 -9.59 11.21
CA TYR A 106 -1.98 -10.45 11.76
C TYR A 106 -2.16 -10.83 13.23
N HIS A 107 -3.23 -10.38 13.90
CA HIS A 107 -3.44 -10.51 15.35
C HIS A 107 -2.27 -9.93 16.18
N LEU A 108 -1.50 -9.03 15.59
CA LEU A 108 -0.36 -8.40 16.22
C LEU A 108 -0.85 -7.14 16.91
N ASN A 109 -0.80 -7.15 18.24
CA ASN A 109 -1.13 -5.98 19.03
C ASN A 109 0.16 -5.20 19.37
N PRO A 110 0.38 -3.99 18.81
CA PRO A 110 1.57 -3.19 19.11
C PRO A 110 1.70 -2.83 20.60
N GLN A 111 0.62 -2.91 21.39
CA GLN A 111 0.66 -2.71 22.84
C GLN A 111 1.15 -3.94 23.63
N LYS A 112 0.97 -5.17 23.13
CA LYS A 112 1.32 -6.41 23.87
C LYS A 112 2.80 -6.82 23.79
N GLN A 113 3.61 -6.13 22.98
CA GLN A 113 5.05 -6.42 22.90
C GLN A 113 5.90 -5.63 23.89
N HIS A 114 5.35 -4.63 24.56
CA HIS A 114 6.08 -3.89 25.61
C HIS A 114 6.25 -4.72 26.89
N ASP A 115 5.28 -5.59 27.23
CA ASP A 115 5.35 -6.42 28.44
C ASP A 115 6.34 -7.60 28.35
N ARG A 116 6.75 -7.99 27.14
CA ARG A 116 7.58 -9.20 26.96
C ARG A 116 9.09 -8.93 27.12
N LYS A 117 9.51 -7.66 27.25
CA LYS A 117 10.93 -7.31 27.47
C LYS A 117 11.31 -7.06 28.93
N GLU A 118 10.35 -6.93 29.85
CA GLU A 118 10.65 -6.66 31.27
C GLU A 118 10.74 -7.93 32.15
N HIS A 119 10.35 -9.11 31.63
CA HIS A 119 10.35 -10.36 32.42
C HIS A 119 11.55 -11.29 32.16
N SER A 120 12.57 -10.85 31.42
CA SER A 120 13.76 -11.65 31.12
C SER A 120 15.05 -11.07 31.72
N THR A 121 14.95 -10.53 32.92
CA THR A 121 16.08 -10.36 33.85
C THR A 121 15.54 -10.57 35.25
N ARG A 122 15.45 -11.84 35.64
CA ARG A 122 15.39 -12.23 37.04
C ARG A 122 16.31 -13.42 37.25
#